data_AF-A0A3B1DFS5-F1
#
_entry.id   AF-A0A3B1DFS5-F1
#
_cell.length_a   1.000
_cell.length_b   1.000
_cell.length_c   1.000
_cell.angle_alpha   90.00
_cell.angle_beta   90.00
_cell.angle_gamma   90.00
#
_symmetry.space_group_name_H-M   'P 1'
#
loop_
_entity.id
_entity.type
_entity.pdbx_description
1 polymer ?
#
loop_
_entity_poly.entity_id
_entity_poly.type
_entity_poly.pdbx_seq_one_letter_code
_entity_poly.pdbx_strand_id
1 'polypeptide(L)'
;MRHLFVSLLLLTLIALIPIQTFAETGMLDLIPHDALGAIALKSVNETGKHSDEFSNDTNIRPVVQPSMGMKMALGWIGVTGGLDKDAPLALILPDARKLKQKSYTARDPKLFIDNLILVLPFSKLNQLARCFNASPKKLKAGETVKGKGVVFGKYFKVYNKHLVISNSQARVEEYVATKSVATKMNSAQIKHANGGDILLHIGTRSWGNEWNE
;
A
#
# COMPACT_ATOMS: atom_id res chain seq x y z
N MET A 1 49.23 -18.04 20.38
CA MET A 1 48.48 -18.80 19.34
C MET A 1 47.03 -19.14 19.71
N ARG A 2 46.68 -19.46 20.97
CA ARG A 2 45.29 -19.77 21.37
C ARG A 2 44.27 -18.63 21.20
N HIS A 3 44.67 -17.37 21.39
CA HIS A 3 43.75 -16.22 21.24
C HIS A 3 43.42 -15.88 19.77
N LEU A 4 44.32 -16.18 18.82
CA LEU A 4 44.08 -15.97 17.39
C LEU A 4 43.04 -16.95 16.82
N PHE A 5 43.00 -18.17 17.35
CA PHE A 5 42.03 -19.20 16.92
C PHE A 5 40.60 -18.89 17.39
N VAL A 6 40.43 -18.31 18.58
CA VAL A 6 39.11 -17.94 19.11
C VAL A 6 38.52 -16.73 18.37
N SER A 7 39.36 -15.75 17.99
CA SER A 7 38.91 -14.60 17.19
C SER A 7 38.53 -14.98 15.76
N LEU A 8 39.19 -15.96 15.15
CA LEU A 8 38.85 -16.44 13.81
C LEU A 8 37.51 -17.21 13.79
N LEU A 9 37.25 -18.00 14.85
CA LEU A 9 36.00 -18.78 14.97
C LEU A 9 34.78 -17.88 15.20
N LEU A 10 34.95 -16.75 15.90
CA LEU A 10 33.89 -15.78 16.14
C LEU A 10 33.51 -14.99 14.88
N LEU A 11 34.48 -14.70 13.99
CA LEU A 11 34.22 -14.02 12.71
C LEU A 11 33.46 -14.90 11.71
N THR A 12 33.74 -16.21 11.70
CA THR A 12 33.00 -17.16 10.85
C THR A 12 31.56 -17.39 11.30
N LEU A 13 31.26 -17.21 12.59
CA LEU A 13 29.90 -17.39 13.11
C LEU A 13 28.94 -16.24 12.70
N ILE A 14 29.48 -15.04 12.48
CA ILE A 14 28.70 -13.86 12.03
C ILE A 14 28.31 -14.00 10.54
N ALA A 15 29.11 -14.72 9.74
CA ALA A 15 28.84 -14.94 8.31
C ALA A 15 27.74 -15.99 8.04
N LEU A 16 27.32 -16.76 9.05
CA LEU A 16 26.27 -17.79 8.95
C LEU A 16 24.90 -17.32 9.41
N ILE A 17 24.76 -16.08 9.87
CA ILE A 17 23.45 -15.50 10.13
C ILE A 17 22.88 -15.15 8.75
N PRO A 18 21.83 -15.83 8.26
CA PRO A 18 21.16 -15.39 7.05
C PRO A 18 20.71 -13.96 7.33
N ILE A 19 21.30 -13.01 6.60
CA ILE A 19 20.74 -11.67 6.51
C ILE A 19 19.35 -11.93 5.95
N GLN A 20 18.33 -11.82 6.80
CA GLN A 20 16.96 -11.69 6.34
C GLN A 20 16.95 -10.42 5.52
N THR A 21 17.24 -10.55 4.23
CA THR A 21 16.81 -9.57 3.25
C THR A 21 15.31 -9.56 3.44
N PHE A 22 14.79 -8.52 4.09
CA PHE A 22 13.37 -8.24 4.07
C PHE A 22 13.02 -8.26 2.59
N ALA A 23 12.28 -9.29 2.16
CA ALA A 23 11.79 -9.34 0.80
C ALA A 23 11.11 -8.00 0.54
N GLU A 24 11.54 -7.33 -0.52
CA GLU A 24 11.03 -6.02 -0.88
C GLU A 24 9.51 -6.11 -0.97
N THR A 25 8.79 -5.37 -0.13
CA THR A 25 7.32 -5.42 -0.06
C THR A 25 6.77 -5.08 -1.45
N GLY A 26 6.13 -6.04 -2.10
CA GLY A 26 5.56 -5.88 -3.43
C GLY A 26 4.13 -5.34 -3.40
N MET A 27 3.57 -5.06 -4.57
CA MET A 27 2.18 -4.59 -4.71
C MET A 27 1.16 -5.56 -4.09
N LEU A 28 1.36 -6.87 -4.29
CA LEU A 28 0.49 -7.91 -3.73
C LEU A 28 0.52 -8.00 -2.20
N ASP A 29 1.63 -7.60 -1.58
CA ASP A 29 1.76 -7.60 -0.12
C ASP A 29 0.91 -6.52 0.53
N LEU A 30 0.55 -5.48 -0.23
CA LEU A 30 -0.31 -4.40 0.23
C LEU A 30 -1.79 -4.74 0.19
N ILE A 31 -2.20 -5.76 -0.58
CA ILE A 31 -3.61 -6.05 -0.84
C ILE A 31 -4.07 -7.20 0.06
N PRO A 32 -5.10 -7.02 0.92
CA PRO A 32 -5.73 -8.09 1.67
C PRO A 32 -6.29 -9.16 0.74
N HIS A 33 -6.11 -10.45 1.08
CA HIS A 33 -6.55 -11.58 0.25
C HIS A 33 -8.07 -11.64 -0.01
N ASP A 34 -8.84 -10.85 0.72
CA ASP A 34 -10.29 -10.80 0.64
C ASP A 34 -10.81 -9.39 0.29
N ALA A 35 -9.95 -8.53 -0.25
CA ALA A 35 -10.37 -7.28 -0.83
C ALA A 35 -11.41 -7.52 -1.94
N LEU A 36 -12.43 -6.67 -2.01
CA LEU A 36 -13.40 -6.68 -3.11
C LEU A 36 -12.73 -6.24 -4.42
N GLY A 37 -11.88 -5.23 -4.31
CA GLY A 37 -10.99 -4.80 -5.39
C GLY A 37 -9.87 -3.93 -4.85
N ALA A 38 -8.78 -3.84 -5.60
CA ALA A 38 -7.69 -2.93 -5.30
C ALA A 38 -6.94 -2.51 -6.55
N ILE A 39 -6.34 -1.32 -6.49
CA ILE A 39 -5.35 -0.85 -7.45
C ILE A 39 -4.08 -0.60 -6.66
N ALA A 40 -2.98 -1.22 -7.06
CA ALA A 40 -1.66 -0.96 -6.52
C ALA A 40 -0.74 -0.40 -7.61
N LEU A 41 0.15 0.50 -7.20
CA LEU A 41 1.21 1.05 -8.04
C LEU A 41 2.53 0.56 -7.48
N LYS A 42 3.46 0.15 -8.35
CA LYS A 42 4.80 -0.29 -7.96
C LYS A 42 5.62 0.87 -7.41
N SER A 43 5.54 2.03 -8.07
CA SER A 43 6.16 3.26 -7.59
C SER A 43 5.52 4.47 -8.29
N VAL A 44 5.48 5.62 -7.62
CA VAL A 44 4.97 6.85 -8.23
C VAL A 44 5.94 7.36 -9.31
N ASN A 45 7.24 7.21 -9.07
CA ASN A 45 8.26 7.72 -9.99
C ASN A 45 8.38 6.86 -11.26
N GLU A 46 8.53 5.53 -11.16
CA GLU A 46 8.69 4.68 -12.34
C GLU A 46 7.39 4.64 -13.15
N THR A 47 6.23 4.46 -12.50
CA THR A 47 4.94 4.44 -13.23
C THR A 47 4.68 5.77 -13.93
N GLY A 48 4.98 6.90 -13.29
CA GLY A 48 4.88 8.22 -13.92
C GLY A 48 5.80 8.35 -15.13
N LYS A 49 7.06 7.92 -14.99
CA LYS A 49 8.04 7.95 -16.07
C LYS A 49 7.61 7.07 -17.26
N HIS A 50 7.26 5.80 -17.02
CA HIS A 50 6.82 4.89 -18.08
C HIS A 50 5.55 5.37 -18.77
N SER A 51 4.64 6.01 -18.03
CA SER A 51 3.41 6.57 -18.62
C SER A 51 3.70 7.77 -19.53
N ASP A 52 4.61 8.65 -19.13
CA ASP A 52 5.04 9.79 -19.96
C ASP A 52 5.81 9.29 -21.21
N GLU A 53 6.68 8.28 -21.05
CA GLU A 53 7.38 7.62 -22.16
C GLU A 53 6.39 6.98 -23.15
N PHE A 54 5.41 6.21 -22.66
CA PHE A 54 4.33 5.67 -23.48
C PHE A 54 3.56 6.75 -24.23
N SER A 55 3.24 7.87 -23.57
CA SER A 55 2.56 9.01 -24.20
C SER A 55 3.38 9.59 -25.35
N ASN A 56 4.70 9.72 -25.16
CA ASN A 56 5.61 10.24 -26.18
C ASN A 56 5.76 9.26 -27.35
N ASP A 57 5.95 7.97 -27.07
CA ASP A 57 6.16 6.93 -28.09
C ASP A 57 4.92 6.72 -28.96
N THR A 58 3.72 6.86 -28.37
CA THR A 58 2.44 6.73 -29.08
C THR A 58 1.95 8.04 -29.69
N ASN A 59 2.66 9.16 -29.45
CA ASN A 59 2.24 10.51 -29.81
C ASN A 59 0.83 10.87 -29.30
N ILE A 60 0.36 10.20 -28.23
CA ILE A 60 -0.84 10.58 -27.49
C ILE A 60 -0.45 11.80 -26.67
N ARG A 61 -1.17 12.92 -26.82
CA ARG A 61 -0.90 14.16 -26.09
C ARG A 61 -2.03 14.45 -25.11
N PRO A 62 -2.02 13.83 -23.92
CA PRO A 62 -3.05 14.08 -22.93
C PRO A 62 -2.95 15.52 -22.43
N VAL A 63 -4.09 16.11 -22.05
CA VAL A 63 -4.15 17.48 -21.49
C VAL A 63 -3.30 17.59 -20.22
N VAL A 64 -3.22 16.51 -19.46
CA VAL A 64 -2.37 16.38 -18.27
C VAL A 64 -1.48 15.17 -18.45
N GLN A 65 -0.16 15.37 -18.37
CA GLN A 65 0.79 14.26 -18.38
C GLN A 65 0.49 13.30 -17.21
N PRO A 66 0.49 11.98 -17.42
CA PRO A 66 0.15 11.02 -16.36
C PRO A 66 0.97 11.21 -15.08
N SER A 67 2.27 11.49 -15.19
CA SER A 67 3.12 11.76 -14.02
C SER A 67 2.67 12.99 -13.23
N MET A 68 2.18 14.02 -13.92
CA MET A 68 1.59 15.21 -13.31
C MET A 68 0.23 14.88 -12.69
N GLY A 69 -0.58 14.07 -13.35
CA GLY A 69 -1.86 13.58 -12.82
C GLY A 69 -1.70 12.84 -11.49
N MET A 70 -0.68 11.99 -11.35
CA MET A 70 -0.37 11.30 -10.09
C MET A 70 0.03 12.29 -8.99
N LYS A 71 0.86 13.29 -9.30
CA LYS A 71 1.22 14.35 -8.34
C LYS A 71 0.00 15.15 -7.90
N MET A 72 -0.90 15.48 -8.83
CA MET A 72 -2.16 16.15 -8.53
C MET A 72 -3.07 15.30 -7.65
N ALA A 73 -3.17 13.99 -7.91
CA ALA A 73 -3.95 13.06 -7.09
C ALA A 73 -3.40 12.98 -5.66
N LEU A 74 -2.08 12.87 -5.49
CA LEU A 74 -1.42 12.89 -4.18
C LEU A 74 -1.65 14.23 -3.45
N GLY A 75 -1.56 15.35 -4.17
CA GLY A 75 -1.87 16.67 -3.62
C GLY A 75 -3.33 16.81 -3.20
N TRP A 76 -4.26 16.27 -3.99
CA TRP A 76 -5.70 16.29 -3.72
C TRP A 76 -6.07 15.51 -2.45
N ILE A 77 -5.40 14.39 -2.17
CA ILE A 77 -5.55 13.66 -0.90
C ILE A 77 -4.74 14.28 0.26
N GLY A 78 -4.04 15.39 0.03
CA GLY A 78 -3.32 16.15 1.06
C GLY A 78 -1.87 15.74 1.29
N VAL A 79 -1.29 14.84 0.47
CA VAL A 79 0.10 14.41 0.61
C VAL A 79 1.05 15.47 0.04
N THR A 80 1.76 16.18 0.93
CA THR A 80 2.70 17.24 0.55
C THR A 80 4.16 16.91 0.85
N GLY A 81 4.45 15.83 1.59
CA GLY A 81 5.81 15.40 1.91
C GLY A 81 5.89 14.06 2.64
N GLY A 82 7.10 13.53 2.78
CA GLY A 82 7.39 12.31 3.54
C GLY A 82 7.00 10.97 2.91
N LEU A 83 6.33 11.00 1.74
CA LEU A 83 6.04 9.82 0.93
C LEU A 83 7.35 9.19 0.40
N ASP A 84 7.41 7.87 0.36
CA ASP A 84 8.42 7.14 -0.40
C ASP A 84 7.89 6.93 -1.83
N LYS A 85 8.47 7.58 -2.84
CA LYS A 85 7.91 7.54 -4.20
C LYS A 85 8.37 6.34 -5.00
N ASP A 86 9.33 5.59 -4.46
CA ASP A 86 9.97 4.45 -5.11
C ASP A 86 9.47 3.11 -4.56
N ALA A 87 8.60 3.16 -3.54
CA ALA A 87 7.98 1.98 -2.95
C ALA A 87 6.51 1.83 -3.39
N PRO A 88 5.94 0.60 -3.31
CA PRO A 88 4.56 0.38 -3.69
C PRO A 88 3.54 1.12 -2.83
N LEU A 89 2.41 1.46 -3.43
CA LEU A 89 1.23 2.00 -2.74
C LEU A 89 -0.04 1.35 -3.25
N ALA A 90 -1.12 1.41 -2.48
CA ALA A 90 -2.38 0.79 -2.88
C ALA A 90 -3.61 1.59 -2.44
N LEU A 91 -4.64 1.57 -3.29
CA LEU A 91 -6.00 1.95 -2.98
C LEU A 91 -6.87 0.68 -2.98
N ILE A 92 -7.57 0.44 -1.88
CA ILE A 92 -8.21 -0.84 -1.61
C ILE A 92 -9.67 -0.60 -1.22
N LEU A 93 -10.54 -1.39 -1.84
CA LEU A 93 -11.93 -1.53 -1.47
C LEU A 93 -12.09 -2.87 -0.72
N PRO A 94 -12.26 -2.84 0.61
CA PRO A 94 -12.47 -4.06 1.40
C PRO A 94 -13.85 -4.67 1.10
N ASP A 95 -14.15 -5.86 1.62
CA ASP A 95 -15.49 -6.46 1.50
C ASP A 95 -16.50 -5.78 2.45
N ALA A 96 -17.65 -5.34 1.93
CA ALA A 96 -18.74 -4.69 2.69
C ALA A 96 -19.32 -5.60 3.78
N ARG A 97 -19.39 -6.91 3.50
CA ARG A 97 -20.06 -7.89 4.36
C ARG A 97 -19.35 -8.08 5.70
N LYS A 98 -18.04 -7.87 5.75
CA LYS A 98 -17.27 -7.95 6.99
C LYS A 98 -17.72 -6.95 8.06
N LEU A 99 -18.19 -5.78 7.65
CA LEU A 99 -18.78 -4.80 8.56
C LEU A 99 -20.32 -4.85 8.57
N LYS A 100 -20.92 -5.94 8.10
CA LYS A 100 -22.38 -6.11 7.96
C LYS A 100 -23.04 -4.99 7.14
N GLN A 101 -22.30 -4.36 6.24
CA GLN A 101 -22.84 -3.35 5.33
C GLN A 101 -23.53 -4.07 4.17
N LYS A 102 -24.76 -3.64 3.84
CA LYS A 102 -25.60 -4.32 2.84
C LYS A 102 -25.02 -4.27 1.43
N SER A 103 -24.28 -3.20 1.08
CA SER A 103 -23.57 -3.03 -0.19
C SER A 103 -22.81 -1.69 -0.19
N TYR A 104 -21.79 -1.56 -1.05
CA TYR A 104 -21.25 -0.27 -1.49
C TYR A 104 -22.01 0.25 -2.72
N THR A 105 -23.33 0.12 -2.76
CA THR A 105 -24.09 0.55 -3.95
C THR A 105 -23.81 2.01 -4.26
N ALA A 106 -23.71 2.35 -5.55
CA ALA A 106 -23.53 3.70 -6.08
C ALA A 106 -24.55 4.76 -5.60
N ARG A 107 -25.56 4.35 -4.83
CA ARG A 107 -26.55 5.21 -4.19
C ARG A 107 -25.99 6.05 -3.03
N ASP A 108 -24.83 5.69 -2.48
CA ASP A 108 -24.15 6.50 -1.47
C ASP A 108 -22.62 6.59 -1.72
N PRO A 109 -22.18 7.58 -2.50
CA PRO A 109 -20.76 7.83 -2.75
C PRO A 109 -19.94 8.05 -1.47
N LYS A 110 -20.59 8.52 -0.39
CA LYS A 110 -19.93 8.74 0.89
C LYS A 110 -19.61 7.42 1.57
N LEU A 111 -20.50 6.42 1.50
CA LEU A 111 -20.20 5.07 2.00
C LEU A 111 -19.03 4.44 1.25
N PHE A 112 -18.92 4.65 -0.06
CA PHE A 112 -17.76 4.19 -0.82
C PHE A 112 -16.46 4.81 -0.29
N ILE A 113 -16.39 6.15 -0.26
CA ILE A 113 -15.20 6.88 0.22
C ILE A 113 -14.88 6.55 1.68
N ASP A 114 -15.89 6.40 2.55
CA ASP A 114 -15.69 6.14 3.97
C ASP A 114 -15.09 4.75 4.25
N ASN A 115 -15.20 3.81 3.30
CA ASN A 115 -14.71 2.45 3.44
C ASN A 115 -13.44 2.15 2.64
N LEU A 116 -12.98 3.05 1.78
CA LEU A 116 -11.69 2.88 1.11
C LEU A 116 -10.55 2.82 2.15
N ILE A 117 -9.50 2.10 1.78
CA ILE A 117 -8.23 2.06 2.49
C ILE A 117 -7.15 2.52 1.52
N LEU A 118 -6.33 3.49 1.93
CA LEU A 118 -5.15 3.91 1.22
C LEU A 118 -3.92 3.47 2.00
N VAL A 119 -2.95 2.88 1.32
CA VAL A 119 -1.70 2.39 1.89
C VAL A 119 -0.57 3.17 1.27
N LEU A 120 0.03 4.08 2.04
CA LEU A 120 1.06 4.99 1.55
C LEU A 120 2.42 4.64 2.14
N PRO A 121 3.44 4.35 1.32
CA PRO A 121 4.79 4.13 1.83
C PRO A 121 5.40 5.45 2.30
N PHE A 122 6.25 5.40 3.33
CA PHE A 122 6.90 6.62 3.83
C PHE A 122 8.43 6.50 3.85
N SER A 123 9.07 7.57 3.39
CA SER A 123 10.50 7.81 3.59
C SER A 123 10.72 8.55 4.91
N LYS A 124 9.77 9.43 5.28
CA LYS A 124 9.79 10.22 6.52
C LYS A 124 8.40 10.26 7.16
N LEU A 125 8.11 9.28 8.02
CA LEU A 125 6.81 9.15 8.72
C LEU A 125 6.35 10.46 9.37
N ASN A 126 7.25 11.19 10.03
CA ASN A 126 6.90 12.44 10.69
C ASN A 126 6.39 13.51 9.70
N GLN A 127 6.95 13.57 8.49
CA GLN A 127 6.52 14.54 7.49
C GLN A 127 5.16 14.12 6.90
N LEU A 128 5.01 12.83 6.56
CA LEU A 128 3.76 12.31 6.03
C LEU A 128 2.60 12.44 7.04
N ALA A 129 2.84 12.12 8.32
CA ALA A 129 1.82 12.25 9.36
C ALA A 129 1.37 13.71 9.58
N ARG A 130 2.27 14.68 9.40
CA ARG A 130 1.94 16.13 9.50
C ARG A 130 1.01 16.58 8.40
N CYS A 131 1.09 16.00 7.20
CA CYS A 131 0.14 16.27 6.10
C CYS A 131 -1.32 16.05 6.52
N PHE A 132 -1.54 15.15 7.48
CA PHE A 132 -2.87 14.79 7.97
C PHE A 132 -3.13 15.23 9.41
N ASN A 133 -2.27 16.05 10.02
CA ASN A 133 -2.34 16.41 11.44
C ASN A 133 -2.48 15.18 12.39
N ALA A 134 -1.83 14.07 12.02
CA ALA A 134 -1.80 12.85 12.82
C ALA A 134 -0.56 12.85 13.74
N SER A 135 -0.68 12.33 14.96
CA SER A 135 0.41 12.30 15.93
C SER A 135 1.51 11.29 15.51
N PRO A 136 2.72 11.75 15.14
CA PRO A 136 3.78 10.82 14.73
C PRO A 136 4.27 9.94 15.89
N LYS A 137 4.22 10.47 17.13
CA LYS A 137 4.63 9.73 18.34
C LYS A 137 3.76 8.49 18.55
N LYS A 138 2.44 8.65 18.46
CA LYS A 138 1.48 7.56 18.62
C LYS A 138 1.55 6.56 17.46
N LEU A 139 1.72 7.06 16.23
CA LEU A 139 1.92 6.21 15.06
C LEU A 139 3.17 5.31 15.20
N LYS A 140 4.28 5.85 15.72
CA LYS A 140 5.50 5.07 16.00
C LYS A 140 5.31 4.05 17.11
N ALA A 141 4.39 4.28 18.04
CA ALA A 141 4.01 3.31 19.06
C ALA A 141 3.07 2.20 18.53
N GLY A 142 2.71 2.24 17.24
CA GLY A 142 1.81 1.26 16.63
C GLY A 142 0.32 1.50 16.90
N GLU A 143 -0.03 2.64 17.50
CA GLU A 143 -1.42 3.00 17.78
C GLU A 143 -2.19 3.37 16.48
N THR A 144 -3.50 3.10 16.49
CA THR A 144 -4.41 3.73 15.53
C THR A 144 -4.69 5.16 15.98
N VAL A 145 -4.40 6.14 15.14
CA VAL A 145 -4.47 7.57 15.47
C VAL A 145 -5.54 8.25 14.65
N LYS A 146 -6.32 9.13 15.28
CA LYS A 146 -7.24 10.03 14.58
C LYS A 146 -6.47 11.24 14.04
N GLY A 147 -6.67 11.57 12.77
CA GLY A 147 -6.12 12.78 12.13
C GLY A 147 -7.21 13.69 11.56
N LYS A 148 -6.80 14.61 10.68
CA LYS A 148 -7.63 15.62 10.03
C LYS A 148 -7.37 15.68 8.52
N GLY A 149 -7.39 14.53 7.83
CA GLY A 149 -7.41 14.50 6.37
C GLY A 149 -8.63 15.25 5.83
N VAL A 150 -8.44 16.04 4.77
CA VAL A 150 -9.48 16.95 4.24
C VAL A 150 -10.57 16.18 3.49
N VAL A 151 -10.15 15.31 2.57
CA VAL A 151 -11.07 14.49 1.75
C VAL A 151 -11.10 13.05 2.24
N PHE A 152 -9.94 12.54 2.66
CA PHE A 152 -9.73 11.15 3.06
C PHE A 152 -8.70 11.10 4.19
N GLY A 153 -8.90 10.19 5.15
CA GLY A 153 -7.98 9.96 6.26
C GLY A 153 -8.42 10.57 7.57
N LYS A 154 -9.37 9.89 8.24
CA LYS A 154 -9.72 10.16 9.64
C LYS A 154 -8.89 9.31 10.59
N TYR A 155 -8.49 8.11 10.18
CA TYR A 155 -7.76 7.15 10.98
C TYR A 155 -6.50 6.67 10.25
N PHE A 156 -5.44 6.51 11.03
CA PHE A 156 -4.09 6.26 10.55
C PHE A 156 -3.42 5.18 11.39
N LYS A 157 -2.69 4.26 10.77
CA LYS A 157 -1.84 3.30 11.48
C LYS A 157 -0.60 2.97 10.67
N VAL A 158 0.52 2.78 11.34
CA VAL A 158 1.75 2.30 10.69
C VAL A 158 1.71 0.78 10.60
N TYR A 159 2.00 0.26 9.41
CA TYR A 159 2.13 -1.17 9.16
C TYR A 159 3.20 -1.40 8.08
N ASN A 160 4.24 -2.19 8.38
CA ASN A 160 5.30 -2.57 7.43
C ASN A 160 5.86 -1.41 6.59
N LYS A 161 6.29 -0.31 7.22
CA LYS A 161 6.81 0.92 6.56
C LYS A 161 5.78 1.68 5.68
N HIS A 162 4.50 1.37 5.84
CA HIS A 162 3.40 2.08 5.22
C HIS A 162 2.52 2.75 6.27
N LEU A 163 1.92 3.87 5.87
CA LEU A 163 0.84 4.53 6.59
C LEU A 163 -0.48 4.06 5.96
N VAL A 164 -1.23 3.28 6.72
CA VAL A 164 -2.57 2.81 6.38
C VAL A 164 -3.56 3.89 6.79
N ILE A 165 -4.44 4.28 5.87
CA ILE A 165 -5.32 5.44 6.00
C ILE A 165 -6.74 5.00 5.64
N SER A 166 -7.72 5.34 6.48
CA SER A 166 -9.14 5.20 6.15
C SER A 166 -9.99 6.23 6.91
N ASN A 167 -11.22 6.41 6.48
CA ASN A 167 -12.22 7.16 7.24
C ASN A 167 -12.89 6.34 8.35
N SER A 168 -12.61 5.04 8.42
CA SER A 168 -13.10 4.12 9.44
C SER A 168 -11.95 3.49 10.23
N GLN A 169 -11.99 3.60 11.55
CA GLN A 169 -11.01 2.97 12.45
C GLN A 169 -11.02 1.45 12.28
N ALA A 170 -12.21 0.86 12.22
CA ALA A 170 -12.40 -0.58 12.06
C ALA A 170 -11.74 -1.09 10.78
N ARG A 171 -11.76 -0.32 9.68
CA ARG A 171 -11.12 -0.71 8.40
C ARG A 171 -9.60 -0.69 8.50
N VAL A 172 -9.02 0.28 9.20
CA VAL A 172 -7.57 0.31 9.44
C VAL A 172 -7.13 -0.89 10.27
N GLU A 173 -7.88 -1.22 11.32
CA GLU A 173 -7.58 -2.36 12.19
C GLU A 173 -7.76 -3.69 11.47
N GLU A 174 -8.83 -3.83 10.69
CA GLU A 174 -9.11 -4.99 9.85
C GLU A 174 -8.00 -5.22 8.82
N TYR A 175 -7.54 -4.17 8.14
CA TYR A 175 -6.45 -4.24 7.18
C TYR A 175 -5.19 -4.84 7.81
N VAL A 176 -4.78 -4.30 8.96
CA VAL A 176 -3.57 -4.73 9.66
C VAL A 176 -3.68 -6.18 10.19
N ALA A 177 -4.89 -6.64 10.49
CA ALA A 177 -5.14 -8.00 10.93
C ALA A 177 -5.20 -9.03 9.78
N THR A 178 -5.35 -8.57 8.53
CA THR A 178 -5.63 -9.44 7.38
C THR A 178 -4.36 -9.82 6.63
N LYS A 179 -4.28 -11.08 6.18
CA LYS A 179 -3.16 -11.57 5.36
C LYS A 179 -3.22 -11.02 3.94
N SER A 180 -2.05 -10.82 3.32
CA SER A 180 -1.94 -10.34 1.95
C SER A 180 -2.38 -11.40 0.92
N VAL A 181 -2.79 -10.94 -0.28
CA VAL A 181 -3.04 -11.80 -1.45
C VAL A 181 -1.80 -12.62 -1.79
N ALA A 182 -0.60 -12.07 -1.60
CA ALA A 182 0.65 -12.78 -1.86
C ALA A 182 0.73 -14.13 -1.11
N THR A 183 0.11 -14.24 0.08
CA THR A 183 0.08 -15.51 0.84
C THR A 183 -0.71 -16.64 0.16
N LYS A 184 -1.47 -16.34 -0.89
CA LYS A 184 -2.26 -17.29 -1.69
C LYS A 184 -1.63 -17.60 -3.04
N MET A 185 -0.47 -17.03 -3.33
CA MET A 185 0.21 -17.14 -4.62
C MET A 185 1.56 -17.84 -4.47
N ASN A 186 1.99 -18.52 -5.53
CA ASN A 186 3.35 -19.06 -5.59
C ASN A 186 4.35 -17.95 -6.00
N SER A 187 5.65 -18.21 -5.83
CA SER A 187 6.71 -17.24 -6.11
C SER A 187 6.72 -16.75 -7.57
N ALA A 188 6.34 -17.59 -8.54
CA ALA A 188 6.29 -17.20 -9.94
C ALA A 188 5.15 -16.22 -10.22
N GLN A 189 3.97 -16.46 -9.63
CA GLN A 189 2.82 -15.56 -9.70
C GLN A 189 3.12 -14.22 -9.03
N ILE A 190 3.75 -14.25 -7.84
CA ILE A 190 4.14 -13.03 -7.13
C ILE A 190 5.13 -12.22 -7.96
N LYS A 191 6.16 -12.87 -8.51
CA LYS A 191 7.16 -12.22 -9.37
C LYS A 191 6.52 -11.61 -10.61
N HIS A 192 5.61 -12.32 -11.27
CA HIS A 192 4.93 -11.80 -12.45
C HIS A 192 4.07 -10.57 -12.11
N ALA A 193 3.27 -10.67 -11.05
CA ALA A 193 2.38 -9.59 -10.61
C ALA A 193 3.16 -8.33 -10.19
N ASN A 194 4.28 -8.49 -9.48
CA ASN A 194 5.14 -7.38 -9.07
C ASN A 194 6.04 -6.85 -10.22
N GLY A 195 6.03 -7.48 -11.39
CA GLY A 195 6.79 -7.05 -12.56
C GLY A 195 6.14 -5.90 -13.33
N GLY A 196 4.84 -5.65 -13.13
CA GLY A 196 4.13 -4.53 -13.74
C GLY A 196 4.25 -3.23 -12.94
N ASP A 197 3.92 -2.11 -13.59
CA ASP A 197 3.84 -0.80 -12.92
C ASP A 197 2.55 -0.62 -12.11
N ILE A 198 1.47 -1.25 -12.59
CA ILE A 198 0.13 -1.16 -12.01
C ILE A 198 -0.41 -2.58 -11.88
N LEU A 199 -1.00 -2.87 -10.72
CA LEU A 199 -1.71 -4.11 -10.45
C LEU A 199 -3.16 -3.81 -10.14
N LEU A 200 -4.06 -4.42 -10.91
CA LEU A 200 -5.49 -4.45 -10.64
C LEU A 200 -5.85 -5.79 -10.00
N HIS A 201 -6.41 -5.75 -8.80
CA HIS A 201 -6.95 -6.91 -8.12
C HIS A 201 -8.48 -6.83 -8.10
N ILE A 202 -9.13 -7.90 -8.54
CA ILE A 202 -10.58 -8.06 -8.48
C ILE A 202 -10.86 -9.32 -7.67
N GLY A 203 -11.45 -9.17 -6.49
CA GLY A 203 -11.81 -10.31 -5.65
C GLY A 203 -12.88 -11.15 -6.35
N THR A 204 -12.77 -12.47 -6.26
CA THR A 204 -13.75 -13.42 -6.85
C THR A 204 -15.17 -13.19 -6.35
N ARG A 205 -15.28 -12.67 -5.12
CA ARG A 205 -16.52 -12.23 -4.49
C ARG A 205 -17.26 -11.11 -5.23
N SER A 206 -16.59 -10.41 -6.15
CA SER A 206 -17.16 -9.38 -7.02
C SER A 206 -17.79 -9.96 -8.29
N TRP A 207 -17.57 -11.24 -8.60
CA TRP A 207 -17.83 -11.79 -9.92
C TRP A 207 -19.29 -12.26 -10.11
N GLY A 208 -20.12 -12.22 -9.07
CA GLY A 208 -21.51 -12.71 -9.13
C GLY A 208 -21.65 -14.13 -8.60
N ASN A 209 -22.88 -14.63 -8.51
CA ASN A 209 -23.14 -15.96 -7.95
C ASN A 209 -22.75 -17.09 -8.90
N GLU A 210 -22.71 -16.78 -10.19
CA GLU A 210 -22.34 -17.65 -11.30
C GLU A 210 -20.86 -18.05 -11.32
N TRP A 211 -20.03 -17.50 -10.44
CA TRP A 211 -18.61 -17.84 -10.27
C TRP A 211 -18.29 -18.47 -8.91
N ASN A 212 -19.30 -18.90 -8.14
CA ASN A 212 -19.14 -19.54 -6.83
C ASN A 212 -19.07 -21.09 -6.93
N GLU A 213 -18.54 -21.64 -8.02
CA GLU A 213 -18.27 -23.09 -8.13
C GLU A 213 -17.10 -23.55 -7.24
#